data_AF-A0A958H327-F1
#
_entry.id   AF-A0A958H327-F1
#
_cell.length_a   1.000
_cell.length_b   1.000
_cell.length_c   1.000
_cell.angle_alpha   90.00
_cell.angle_beta   90.00
_cell.angle_gamma   90.00
#
_symmetry.space_group_name_H-M   'P 1'
#
loop_
_entity.id
_entity.type
_entity.pdbx_description
1 polymer ?
#
loop_
_entity_poly.entity_id
_entity_poly.type
_entity_poly.pdbx_seq_one_letter_code
_entity_poly.pdbx_strand_id
1 'polypeptide(L)'
;ATAYYNRATAYHQQGQTEAALADYRTATELNPNDGSALYNMACLLAGRREVTEALTCLQQALETGIDVGQAQTDPDFEPIRADERFQILIKQFSSP
;
A
#
# COMPACT_ATOMS: atom_id res chain seq x y z
N ALA A 1 4.35 3.62 -16.16
CA ALA A 1 3.85 2.92 -14.97
C ALA A 1 4.22 1.42 -14.96
N THR A 2 3.70 0.60 -15.88
CA THR A 2 3.81 -0.89 -15.81
C THR A 2 5.22 -1.46 -15.63
N ALA A 3 6.23 -0.97 -16.36
CA ALA A 3 7.59 -1.49 -16.24
C ALA A 3 8.19 -1.23 -14.83
N TYR A 4 7.91 -0.06 -14.26
CA TYR A 4 8.34 0.28 -12.90
C TYR A 4 7.58 -0.57 -11.87
N TYR A 5 6.27 -0.74 -12.01
CA TYR A 5 5.48 -1.63 -11.15
C TYR A 5 6.01 -3.07 -11.14
N ASN A 6 6.30 -3.64 -12.31
CA ASN A 6 6.82 -5.00 -12.42
C ASN A 6 8.20 -5.13 -11.77
N ARG A 7 9.09 -4.15 -11.97
CA ARG A 7 10.42 -4.15 -11.36
C ARG A 7 10.36 -3.95 -9.85
N ALA A 8 9.49 -3.06 -9.37
CA ALA A 8 9.21 -2.88 -7.95
C ALA A 8 8.77 -4.18 -7.28
N THR A 9 7.88 -4.92 -7.93
CA THR A 9 7.39 -6.22 -7.45
C THR A 9 8.53 -7.25 -7.38
N ALA A 10 9.42 -7.27 -8.38
CA ALA A 10 10.61 -8.12 -8.35
C ALA A 10 11.59 -7.73 -7.23
N TYR A 11 11.77 -6.44 -6.95
CA TYR A 11 12.58 -5.96 -5.82
C TYR A 11 11.95 -6.30 -4.48
N HIS A 12 10.64 -6.16 -4.34
CA HIS A 12 9.91 -6.54 -3.14
C HIS A 12 10.12 -8.02 -2.82
N GLN A 13 9.96 -8.91 -3.81
CA GLN A 13 10.21 -10.36 -3.65
C GLN A 13 11.65 -10.70 -3.26
N GLN A 14 12.61 -9.84 -3.59
CA GLN A 14 14.02 -9.97 -3.21
C GLN A 14 14.34 -9.34 -1.84
N GLY A 15 13.36 -8.76 -1.15
CA GLY A 15 13.57 -8.02 0.10
C GLY A 15 14.28 -6.67 -0.08
N GLN A 16 14.39 -6.17 -1.32
CA GLN A 16 15.00 -4.89 -1.64
C GLN A 16 13.99 -3.75 -1.49
N THR A 17 13.52 -3.53 -0.27
CA THR A 17 12.39 -2.65 0.06
C THR A 17 12.56 -1.22 -0.46
N GLU A 18 13.76 -0.62 -0.33
CA GLU A 18 13.99 0.75 -0.81
C GLU A 18 13.88 0.87 -2.34
N ALA A 19 14.42 -0.10 -3.06
CA ALA A 19 14.34 -0.13 -4.53
C ALA A 19 12.89 -0.37 -4.99
N ALA A 20 12.15 -1.23 -4.28
CA ALA A 20 10.73 -1.46 -4.54
C ALA A 20 9.90 -0.18 -4.33
N LEU A 21 10.09 0.52 -3.20
CA LEU A 21 9.38 1.77 -2.91
C LEU A 21 9.69 2.87 -3.93
N ALA A 22 10.95 2.99 -4.35
CA ALA A 22 11.35 3.95 -5.38
C ALA A 22 10.62 3.67 -6.71
N ASP A 23 10.60 2.42 -7.16
CA ASP A 23 9.95 2.06 -8.41
C ASP A 23 8.42 2.14 -8.33
N TYR A 24 7.80 1.73 -7.23
CA TYR A 24 6.36 1.92 -7.06
C TYR A 24 6.00 3.40 -7.05
N ARG A 25 6.80 4.27 -6.41
CA ARG A 25 6.59 5.73 -6.46
C ARG A 25 6.65 6.26 -7.89
N THR A 26 7.64 5.86 -8.68
CA THR A 26 7.68 6.25 -10.10
C THR A 26 6.49 5.66 -10.88
N ALA A 27 6.00 4.48 -10.52
CA ALA A 27 4.81 3.91 -11.14
C ALA A 27 3.56 4.75 -10.84
N THR A 28 3.37 5.20 -9.60
CA THR A 28 2.23 6.04 -9.17
C THR A 28 2.33 7.47 -9.66
N GLU A 29 3.54 8.04 -9.80
CA GLU A 29 3.74 9.33 -10.48
C GLU A 29 3.30 9.29 -11.95
N LEU A 30 3.52 8.17 -12.64
CA LEU A 30 3.13 7.96 -14.03
C LEU A 30 1.66 7.54 -14.20
N ASN A 31 1.10 6.87 -13.20
CA ASN A 31 -0.31 6.49 -13.15
C ASN A 31 -0.82 6.63 -11.71
N PRO A 32 -1.36 7.81 -11.34
CA PRO A 32 -1.80 8.08 -9.97
C PRO A 32 -2.94 7.16 -9.48
N ASN A 33 -3.68 6.54 -10.40
CA ASN A 33 -4.80 5.65 -10.09
C ASN A 33 -4.40 4.16 -10.12
N ASP A 34 -3.10 3.85 -10.10
CA ASP A 34 -2.63 2.47 -9.98
C ASP A 34 -2.81 1.96 -8.55
N GLY A 35 -4.01 1.49 -8.25
CA GLY A 35 -4.39 0.96 -6.93
C GLY A 35 -3.48 -0.16 -6.45
N SER A 36 -2.98 -1.00 -7.36
CA SER A 36 -2.08 -2.09 -7.01
C SER A 36 -0.70 -1.58 -6.60
N ALA A 37 -0.15 -0.59 -7.31
CA ALA A 37 1.11 0.05 -6.92
C ALA A 37 1.00 0.75 -5.56
N LEU A 38 -0.09 1.51 -5.34
CA LEU A 38 -0.37 2.18 -4.07
C LEU A 38 -0.52 1.19 -2.91
N TYR A 39 -1.25 0.10 -3.13
CA TYR A 39 -1.44 -0.95 -2.13
C TYR A 39 -0.12 -1.62 -1.74
N ASN A 40 0.71 -2.00 -2.72
CA ASN A 40 2.00 -2.62 -2.45
C ASN A 40 2.97 -1.66 -1.73
N MET A 41 2.93 -0.36 -2.03
CA MET A 41 3.65 0.65 -1.25
C MET A 41 3.17 0.68 0.20
N ALA A 42 1.85 0.69 0.42
CA ALA A 42 1.28 0.71 1.76
C ALA A 42 1.74 -0.50 2.60
N CYS A 43 1.77 -1.70 2.00
CA CYS A 43 2.26 -2.92 2.63
C CYS A 43 3.73 -2.80 3.06
N LEU A 44 4.60 -2.35 2.14
CA LEU A 44 6.03 -2.16 2.42
C LEU A 44 6.29 -1.12 3.53
N LEU A 45 5.54 -0.01 3.51
CA LEU A 45 5.63 1.05 4.52
C LEU A 45 5.11 0.59 5.88
N ALA A 46 4.04 -0.21 5.90
CA ALA A 46 3.50 -0.81 7.11
C ALA A 46 4.50 -1.76 7.77
N GLY A 47 5.17 -2.61 6.99
CA GLY A 47 6.27 -3.47 7.45
C GLY A 47 7.42 -2.69 8.11
N ARG A 48 7.66 -1.46 7.66
CA ARG A 48 8.66 -0.53 8.21
C ARG A 48 8.15 0.33 9.37
N ARG A 49 6.87 0.21 9.74
CA ARG A 49 6.18 1.08 10.71
C ARG A 49 6.19 2.56 10.32
N GLU A 50 6.28 2.87 9.03
CA GLU A 50 6.10 4.21 8.48
C GLU A 50 4.59 4.48 8.35
N VAL A 51 3.93 4.60 9.50
CA VAL A 51 2.47 4.47 9.60
C VAL A 51 1.74 5.55 8.80
N THR A 52 2.21 6.80 8.83
CA THR A 52 1.53 7.92 8.17
C THR A 52 1.52 7.75 6.65
N GLU A 53 2.66 7.40 6.07
CA GLU A 53 2.83 7.15 4.65
C GLU A 53 2.10 5.88 4.21
N ALA A 54 2.14 4.82 5.02
CA ALA A 54 1.40 3.58 4.77
C ALA A 54 -0.10 3.85 4.67
N LEU A 55 -0.66 4.60 5.62
CA LEU A 55 -2.09 4.93 5.64
C LEU A 55 -2.50 5.84 4.49
N THR A 56 -1.63 6.77 4.09
CA THR A 56 -1.87 7.64 2.93
C THR A 56 -1.95 6.81 1.65
N CYS A 57 -0.99 5.90 1.44
CA CYS A 57 -0.99 5.02 0.27
C CYS A 57 -2.19 4.04 0.30
N LEU A 58 -2.51 3.49 1.48
CA LEU A 58 -3.63 2.57 1.64
C LEU A 58 -4.96 3.27 1.34
N GLN A 59 -5.16 4.49 1.84
CA GLN A 59 -6.37 5.26 1.55
C GLN A 59 -6.52 5.48 0.05
N GLN A 60 -5.47 5.96 -0.62
CA GLN A 60 -5.49 6.17 -2.07
C GLN A 60 -5.78 4.85 -2.82
N ALA A 61 -5.22 3.73 -2.38
CA ALA A 61 -5.50 2.43 -2.97
C ALA A 61 -6.98 2.03 -2.82
N LEU A 62 -7.58 2.21 -1.64
CA LEU A 62 -8.99 1.92 -1.40
C LEU A 62 -9.92 2.82 -2.23
N GLU A 63 -9.55 4.09 -2.45
CA GLU A 63 -10.27 5.02 -3.33
C GLU A 63 -10.31 4.55 -4.81
N THR A 64 -9.36 3.71 -5.24
CA THR A 64 -9.39 3.07 -6.58
C THR A 64 -10.28 1.83 -6.66
N GLY A 65 -10.89 1.40 -5.56
CA GLY A 65 -11.74 0.21 -5.48
C GLY A 65 -11.02 -1.05 -5.05
N ILE A 66 -9.83 -0.96 -4.44
CA ILE A 66 -9.22 -2.09 -3.74
C ILE A 66 -10.17 -2.54 -2.61
N ASP A 67 -10.36 -3.85 -2.49
CA ASP A 67 -11.22 -4.41 -1.45
C ASP A 67 -10.63 -4.16 -0.06
N VAL A 68 -11.39 -3.45 0.79
CA VAL A 68 -11.01 -3.18 2.17
C VAL A 68 -10.85 -4.47 2.98
N GLY A 69 -11.58 -5.55 2.63
CA GLY A 69 -11.43 -6.86 3.25
C GLY A 69 -10.04 -7.46 3.05
N GLN A 70 -9.40 -7.18 1.91
CA GLN A 70 -8.00 -7.54 1.66
C GLN A 70 -7.09 -6.83 2.67
N ALA A 71 -7.20 -5.50 2.79
CA ALA A 71 -6.40 -4.72 3.75
C ALA A 71 -6.60 -5.14 5.21
N GLN A 72 -7.83 -5.52 5.59
CA GLN A 72 -8.14 -5.98 6.95
C GLN A 72 -7.40 -7.26 7.34
N THR A 73 -7.20 -8.17 6.38
CA THR A 73 -6.69 -9.52 6.64
C THR A 73 -5.23 -9.69 6.25
N ASP A 74 -4.70 -8.81 5.39
CA ASP A 74 -3.32 -8.85 4.92
C ASP A 74 -2.31 -8.74 6.09
N PRO A 75 -1.38 -9.69 6.23
CA PRO A 75 -0.38 -9.69 7.30
C PRO A 75 0.61 -8.51 7.21
N ASP A 76 0.80 -7.90 6.05
CA ASP A 76 1.72 -6.77 5.90
C ASP A 76 1.27 -5.54 6.72
N PHE A 77 -0.04 -5.45 7.01
CA PHE A 77 -0.58 -4.41 7.88
C PHE A 77 -0.58 -4.76 9.37
N GLU A 78 -0.22 -5.99 9.77
CA GLU A 78 -0.16 -6.39 11.19
C GLU A 78 0.64 -5.41 12.07
N PRO A 79 1.81 -4.88 11.65
CA PRO A 79 2.58 -3.94 12.47
C PRO A 79 1.86 -2.62 12.79
N ILE A 80 0.88 -2.24 11.96
CA ILE A 80 0.10 -0.99 12.09
C ILE A 80 -1.38 -1.24 12.40
N ARG A 81 -1.83 -2.50 12.46
CA ARG A 81 -3.24 -2.88 12.61
C ARG A 81 -3.86 -2.31 13.88
N ALA A 82 -3.08 -2.18 14.96
CA ALA A 82 -3.55 -1.60 16.22
C ALA A 82 -3.62 -0.06 16.23
N ASP A 83 -3.09 0.63 15.20
CA ASP A 83 -3.15 2.09 15.12
C ASP A 83 -4.62 2.54 14.91
N GLU A 84 -5.07 3.50 15.72
CA GLU A 84 -6.46 4.00 15.66
C GLU A 84 -6.80 4.56 14.27
N ARG A 85 -5.85 5.18 13.58
CA ARG A 85 -6.06 5.74 12.24
C ARG A 85 -6.26 4.64 11.20
N PHE A 86 -5.56 3.51 11.35
CA PHE A 86 -5.80 2.33 10.51
C PHE A 86 -7.22 1.81 10.71
N GLN A 87 -7.66 1.65 11.96
CA GLN A 87 -9.00 1.17 12.28
C GLN A 87 -10.11 2.11 11.77
N ILE A 88 -9.91 3.42 11.88
CA ILE A 88 -10.82 4.43 11.33
C ILE A 88 -10.89 4.31 9.81
N LEU A 89 -9.75 4.22 9.13
CA LEU A 89 -9.68 4.09 7.68
C LEU A 89 -10.42 2.84 7.20
N ILE A 90 -10.16 1.69 7.81
CA ILE A 90 -10.86 0.44 7.50
C ILE A 90 -12.37 0.58 7.67
N LYS A 91 -12.84 1.15 8.78
CA LYS A 91 -14.27 1.34 9.05
C LYS A 91 -14.94 2.25 8.01
N GLN A 92 -14.25 3.30 7.57
CA GLN A 92 -14.74 4.24 6.56
C GLN A 92 -15.06 3.51 5.24
N PHE A 93 -14.16 2.64 4.78
CA PHE A 93 -14.33 1.92 3.50
C PHE A 93 -15.11 0.61 3.62
N SER A 94 -15.43 0.16 4.85
CA SER A 94 -16.27 -1.02 5.10
C SER A 94 -17.78 -0.72 5.19
N SER A 95 -18.17 0.55 5.13
CA SER A 95 -19.58 0.96 5.26
C SER A 95 -20.29 0.90 3.90
N PRO A 96 -21.53 0.36 3.83
CA PRO A 96 -22.29 0.20 2.58
C PRO A 96 -22.78 1.52 1.97
#